data_AF-A0A0D7CJL8-F1
#
_entry.id   AF-A0A0D7CJL8-F1
#
_cell.length_a   1.000
_cell.length_b   1.000
_cell.length_c   1.000
_cell.angle_alpha   90.00
_cell.angle_beta   90.00
_cell.angle_gamma   90.00
#
_symmetry.space_group_name_H-M   'P 1'
#
loop_
_entity.id
_entity.type
_entity.pdbx_description
1 polymer ?
#
loop_
_entity_poly.entity_id
_entity_poly.type
_entity_poly.pdbx_seq_one_letter_code
_entity_poly.pdbx_strand_id
1 'polypeptide(L)'
;MQLDPMEMLLRLTGDLSDVNGRVKTLEEQRLAATLAAFEEKMATSVGGLKEQLAAVVAVIQQLQAEPEEEPSQAPGTAPNWNDVNQDQARELWDWLTSWCQNVLWPTYAESVWKPCWYRHQQVRIQLTWLCAYWHWAYEQHAPPTRAAEWHVRWWPHVEQVLKKELKECGYPSDDLPKPRHPVPVPVADPAAPPAPFGIDDFVDHRFFERVEKDIARRPEPEKKDDATAE
;
A
#
# COMPACT_ATOMS: atom_id res chain seq x y z
N MET A 1 -4.56 103.14 2.90
CA MET A 1 -3.86 102.37 3.95
C MET A 1 -2.69 101.66 3.30
N GLN A 2 -1.47 102.20 3.46
CA GLN A 2 -0.25 101.49 3.07
C GLN A 2 0.12 100.62 4.28
N LEU A 3 0.12 99.30 4.09
CA LEU A 3 0.63 98.37 5.11
C LEU A 3 2.16 98.47 5.11
N ASP A 4 2.75 98.54 6.30
CA ASP A 4 4.20 98.55 6.49
C ASP A 4 4.79 97.21 6.00
N PRO A 5 5.77 97.22 5.07
CA PRO A 5 6.44 96.01 4.60
C PRO A 5 6.97 95.10 5.71
N MET A 6 7.38 95.67 6.85
CA MET A 6 7.88 94.89 7.99
C MET A 6 6.76 94.11 8.69
N GLU A 7 5.57 94.69 8.78
CA GLU A 7 4.39 94.06 9.39
C GLU A 7 3.88 92.90 8.51
N MET A 8 3.96 93.05 7.19
CA MET A 8 3.70 91.96 6.23
C MET A 8 4.68 90.79 6.39
N LEU A 9 5.97 91.08 6.57
CA LEU A 9 7.00 90.04 6.77
C LEU A 9 6.79 89.27 8.07
N LEU A 10 6.49 89.97 9.16
CA LEU A 10 6.20 89.33 10.45
C LEU A 10 4.97 88.42 10.37
N ARG A 11 3.91 88.88 9.71
CA ARG A 11 2.71 88.08 9.49
C ARG A 11 2.98 86.85 8.63
N LEU A 12 3.72 87.01 7.55
CA LEU A 12 4.17 85.91 6.70
C LEU A 12 4.99 84.88 7.49
N THR A 13 5.91 85.31 8.36
CA THR A 13 6.69 84.38 9.19
C THR A 13 5.82 83.64 10.21
N GLY A 14 4.81 84.30 10.78
CA GLY A 14 3.82 83.68 11.65
C GLY A 14 2.99 82.63 10.93
N ASP A 15 2.47 82.99 9.75
CA ASP A 15 1.69 82.08 8.89
C ASP A 15 2.54 80.88 8.44
N LEU A 16 3.83 81.08 8.11
CA LEU A 16 4.75 80.01 7.74
C LEU A 16 5.04 79.06 8.93
N SER A 17 5.17 79.60 10.14
CA SER A 17 5.36 78.81 11.35
C SER A 17 4.12 77.97 11.67
N ASP A 18 2.93 78.53 11.51
CA ASP A 18 1.65 77.82 11.71
C ASP A 18 1.46 76.72 10.67
N VAL A 19 1.71 77.01 9.39
CA VAL A 19 1.68 76.01 8.31
C VAL A 19 2.67 74.88 8.60
N ASN A 20 3.90 75.19 9.03
CA ASN A 20 4.89 74.17 9.36
C ASN A 20 4.45 73.29 10.54
N GLY A 21 3.85 73.88 11.58
CA GLY A 21 3.28 73.14 12.71
C GLY A 21 2.14 72.19 12.30
N ARG A 22 1.27 72.65 11.38
CA ARG A 22 0.17 71.85 10.83
C ARG A 22 0.68 70.72 9.94
N VAL A 23 1.67 70.96 9.09
CA VAL A 23 2.30 69.93 8.26
C VAL A 23 2.91 68.84 9.13
N LYS A 24 3.68 69.21 10.15
CA LYS A 24 4.27 68.25 11.09
C LYS A 24 3.22 67.38 11.80
N THR A 25 2.13 68.01 12.26
CA THR A 25 1.02 67.29 12.91
C THR A 25 0.35 66.32 11.94
N LEU A 26 0.14 66.71 10.68
CA LEU A 26 -0.43 65.83 9.66
C LEU A 26 0.50 64.68 9.29
N GLU A 27 1.81 64.91 9.27
CA GLU A 27 2.81 63.86 9.05
C GLU A 27 2.82 62.84 10.20
N GLU A 28 2.80 63.31 11.45
CA GLU A 28 2.71 62.45 12.65
C GLU A 28 1.41 61.63 12.66
N GLN A 29 0.27 62.24 12.33
CA GLN A 29 -1.02 61.55 12.22
C GLN A 29 -1.03 60.52 11.08
N ARG A 30 -0.44 60.85 9.94
CA ARG A 30 -0.35 59.94 8.79
C ARG A 30 0.55 58.75 9.10
N LEU A 31 1.69 58.98 9.76
CA LEU A 31 2.59 57.91 10.21
C LEU A 31 1.88 56.98 11.20
N ALA A 32 1.22 57.54 12.21
CA ALA A 32 0.45 56.77 13.18
C ALA A 32 -0.65 55.92 12.50
N ALA A 33 -1.39 56.49 11.55
CA ALA A 33 -2.40 55.77 10.79
C ALA A 33 -1.80 54.63 9.94
N THR A 34 -0.65 54.87 9.30
CA THR A 34 0.03 53.82 8.51
C THR A 34 0.57 52.68 9.36
N LEU A 35 1.08 52.98 10.56
CA LEU A 35 1.55 51.95 11.49
C LEU A 35 0.41 51.10 12.01
N ALA A 36 -0.70 51.72 12.43
CA ALA A 36 -1.89 50.99 12.88
C ALA A 36 -2.46 50.07 11.78
N ALA A 37 -2.55 50.56 10.54
CA ALA A 37 -3.00 49.75 9.41
C ALA A 37 -2.04 48.58 9.09
N PHE A 38 -0.73 48.79 9.28
CA PHE A 38 0.27 47.74 9.09
C PHE A 38 0.21 46.66 10.19
N GLU A 39 0.02 47.07 11.44
CA GLU A 39 -0.17 46.16 12.58
C GLU A 39 -1.41 45.29 12.42
N GLU A 40 -2.54 45.88 12.01
CA GLU A 40 -3.78 45.15 11.73
C GLU A 40 -3.61 44.14 10.59
N LYS A 41 -2.93 44.55 9.52
CA LYS A 41 -2.63 43.67 8.39
C LYS A 41 -1.71 42.52 8.79
N MET A 42 -0.67 42.78 9.58
CA MET A 42 0.22 41.73 10.10
C MET A 42 -0.52 40.77 11.02
N ALA A 43 -1.37 41.27 11.93
CA ALA A 43 -2.17 40.43 12.81
C ALA A 43 -3.07 39.48 12.00
N THR A 44 -3.68 39.99 10.92
CA THR A 44 -4.52 39.20 10.02
C THR A 44 -3.70 38.13 9.26
N SER A 45 -2.54 38.49 8.72
CA SER A 45 -1.66 37.55 8.03
C SER A 45 -1.12 36.46 8.96
N VAL A 46 -0.72 36.81 10.18
CA VAL A 46 -0.25 35.85 11.19
C VAL A 46 -1.40 34.93 11.63
N GLY A 47 -2.63 35.45 11.76
CA GLY A 47 -3.82 34.64 12.02
C GLY A 47 -4.06 33.61 10.92
N GLY A 48 -4.07 34.04 9.65
CA GLY A 48 -4.26 33.15 8.51
C GLY A 48 -3.15 32.09 8.37
N LEU A 49 -1.89 32.45 8.64
CA LEU A 49 -0.78 31.49 8.64
C LEU A 49 -0.89 30.46 9.77
N LYS A 50 -1.37 30.88 10.96
CA LYS A 50 -1.62 29.94 12.07
C LYS A 50 -2.74 28.96 11.74
N GLU A 51 -3.81 29.42 11.08
CA GLU A 51 -4.90 28.55 10.63
C GLU A 51 -4.43 27.56 9.56
N GLN A 52 -3.64 28.03 8.58
CA GLN A 52 -3.03 27.15 7.57
C GLN A 52 -2.10 26.12 8.20
N LEU A 53 -1.27 26.52 9.16
CA LEU A 53 -0.38 25.60 9.87
C LEU A 53 -1.18 24.57 10.68
N ALA A 54 -2.24 24.99 11.37
CA ALA A 54 -3.12 24.08 12.10
C ALA A 54 -3.81 23.08 11.18
N ALA A 55 -4.25 23.52 10.00
CA ALA A 55 -4.84 22.64 8.98
C ALA A 55 -3.82 21.62 8.45
N VAL A 56 -2.59 22.06 8.14
CA VAL A 56 -1.51 21.16 7.69
C VAL A 56 -1.14 20.15 8.79
N VAL A 57 -1.03 20.60 10.04
CA VAL A 57 -0.76 19.70 11.18
C VAL A 57 -1.88 18.68 11.35
N ALA A 58 -3.15 19.08 11.22
CA ALA A 58 -4.27 18.15 11.31
C ALA A 58 -4.25 17.11 10.17
N VAL A 59 -3.91 17.52 8.95
CA VAL A 59 -3.74 16.59 7.82
C VAL A 59 -2.58 15.62 8.06
N ILE A 60 -1.43 16.10 8.55
CA ILE A 60 -0.30 15.24 8.89
C ILE A 60 -0.69 14.25 9.99
N GLN A 61 -1.41 14.69 11.03
CA GLN A 61 -1.90 13.81 12.09
C GLN A 61 -2.89 12.77 11.57
N GLN A 62 -3.76 13.11 10.62
CA GLN A 62 -4.65 12.16 9.97
C GLN A 62 -3.87 11.13 9.14
N LEU A 63 -2.85 11.56 8.39
CA LEU A 63 -1.97 10.67 7.62
C LEU A 63 -1.09 9.78 8.51
N GLN A 64 -0.74 10.25 9.72
CA GLN A 64 -0.01 9.45 10.73
C GLN A 64 -0.92 8.54 11.55
N ALA A 65 -2.23 8.81 11.59
CA ALA A 65 -3.22 8.05 12.34
C ALA A 65 -3.96 7.01 11.47
N GLU A 66 -3.79 7.05 10.14
CA GLU A 66 -3.92 5.82 9.36
C GLU A 66 -2.94 4.83 9.99
N PRO A 67 -3.40 3.62 10.37
CA PRO A 67 -2.52 2.66 10.99
C PRO A 67 -1.31 2.51 10.06
N GLU A 68 -0.13 2.73 10.60
CA GLU A 68 1.05 2.03 10.11
C GLU A 68 0.62 0.58 10.05
N GLU A 69 0.20 0.11 8.87
CA GLU A 69 0.43 -1.27 8.50
C GLU A 69 1.87 -1.49 8.91
N GLU A 70 2.08 -2.30 9.96
CA GLU A 70 3.41 -2.67 10.42
C GLU A 70 4.27 -2.85 9.18
N PRO A 71 5.52 -2.35 9.15
CA PRO A 71 6.33 -2.42 7.95
C PRO A 71 6.37 -3.87 7.50
N SER A 72 5.50 -4.20 6.55
CA SER A 72 5.41 -5.49 5.91
C SER A 72 6.80 -5.63 5.34
N GLN A 73 7.56 -6.58 5.90
CA GLN A 73 8.92 -6.90 5.53
C GLN A 73 9.13 -6.53 4.06
N ALA A 74 9.92 -5.48 3.83
CA ALA A 74 10.17 -4.81 2.56
C ALA A 74 9.47 -5.44 1.32
N PRO A 75 8.67 -4.68 0.53
CA PRO A 75 8.02 -5.20 -0.66
C PRO A 75 9.06 -5.63 -1.69
N GLY A 76 9.44 -6.91 -1.68
CA GLY A 76 10.52 -7.42 -2.53
C GLY A 76 11.19 -8.72 -2.11
N THR A 77 11.05 -9.21 -0.88
CA THR A 77 11.65 -10.51 -0.51
C THR A 77 10.60 -11.60 -0.57
N ALA A 78 10.67 -12.42 -1.62
CA ALA A 78 9.81 -13.59 -1.71
C ALA A 78 10.12 -14.54 -0.53
N PRO A 79 9.11 -14.99 0.25
CA PRO A 79 9.33 -15.81 1.42
C PRO A 79 10.14 -17.08 1.10
N ASN A 80 11.16 -17.37 1.91
CA ASN A 80 11.96 -18.58 1.76
C ASN A 80 11.39 -19.71 2.61
N TRP A 81 10.83 -20.73 1.96
CA TRP A 81 10.31 -21.93 2.61
C TRP A 81 11.31 -22.69 3.48
N ASN A 82 12.62 -22.43 3.43
CA ASN A 82 13.59 -23.11 4.29
C ASN A 82 13.78 -22.41 5.65
N ASP A 83 13.47 -21.11 5.73
CA ASP A 83 13.80 -20.28 6.89
C ASP A 83 12.57 -19.94 7.75
N VAL A 84 11.37 -20.39 7.35
CA VAL A 84 10.12 -20.11 8.08
C VAL A 84 9.86 -21.11 9.20
N ASN A 85 9.47 -20.59 10.36
CA ASN A 85 8.99 -21.35 11.52
C ASN A 85 7.56 -21.88 11.31
N GLN A 86 6.98 -22.53 12.31
CA GLN A 86 5.63 -23.13 12.19
C GLN A 86 4.53 -22.09 11.91
N ASP A 87 4.51 -20.97 12.62
CA ASP A 87 3.49 -19.93 12.48
C ASP A 87 3.61 -19.24 11.12
N GLN A 88 4.83 -18.84 10.75
CA GLN A 88 5.13 -18.24 9.45
C GLN A 88 4.79 -19.19 8.30
N ALA A 89 5.00 -20.50 8.46
CA ALA A 89 4.62 -21.47 7.45
C ALA A 89 3.11 -21.58 7.28
N ARG A 90 2.34 -21.47 8.38
CA ARG A 90 0.87 -21.47 8.35
C ARG A 90 0.37 -20.26 7.58
N GLU A 91 0.84 -19.06 7.94
CA GLU A 91 0.52 -17.82 7.24
C GLU A 91 0.90 -17.88 5.76
N LEU A 92 2.08 -18.42 5.45
CA LEU A 92 2.57 -18.55 4.08
C LEU A 92 1.71 -19.51 3.25
N TRP A 93 1.27 -20.63 3.84
CA TRP A 93 0.37 -21.57 3.19
C TRP A 93 -1.00 -20.95 2.95
N ASP A 94 -1.57 -20.24 3.92
CA ASP A 94 -2.87 -19.58 3.80
C ASP A 94 -2.85 -18.49 2.73
N TRP A 95 -1.81 -17.64 2.76
CA TRP A 95 -1.61 -16.59 1.76
C TRP A 95 -1.47 -17.16 0.34
N LEU A 96 -0.60 -18.15 0.16
CA LEU A 96 -0.39 -18.77 -1.16
C LEU A 96 -1.67 -19.45 -1.67
N THR A 97 -2.37 -20.18 -0.81
CA THR A 97 -3.56 -20.94 -1.21
C THR A 97 -4.70 -20.00 -1.59
N SER A 98 -4.91 -18.95 -0.80
CA SER A 98 -5.90 -17.91 -1.08
C SER A 98 -5.61 -17.22 -2.42
N TRP A 99 -4.36 -16.81 -2.67
CA TRP A 99 -3.99 -16.18 -3.92
C TRP A 99 -4.15 -17.14 -5.12
N CYS A 100 -3.75 -18.41 -4.97
CA CYS A 100 -3.92 -19.40 -6.02
C CYS A 100 -5.39 -19.60 -6.38
N GLN A 101 -6.27 -19.69 -5.39
CA GLN A 101 -7.71 -19.91 -5.59
C GLN A 101 -8.43 -18.68 -6.16
N ASN A 102 -8.09 -17.48 -5.66
CA ASN A 102 -8.87 -16.27 -5.96
C ASN A 102 -8.32 -15.48 -7.17
N VAL A 103 -7.04 -15.61 -7.48
CA VAL A 103 -6.37 -14.83 -8.53
C VAL A 103 -5.83 -15.74 -9.63
N LEU A 104 -4.92 -16.65 -9.28
CA LEU A 104 -4.14 -17.38 -10.27
C LEU A 104 -4.99 -18.36 -11.08
N TRP A 105 -5.73 -19.22 -10.40
CA TRP A 105 -6.53 -20.28 -11.02
C TRP A 105 -7.63 -19.73 -11.93
N PRO A 106 -8.53 -18.84 -11.47
CA PRO A 106 -9.66 -18.38 -12.28
C PRO A 106 -9.24 -17.48 -13.46
N THR A 107 -8.08 -16.83 -13.38
CA THR A 107 -7.67 -15.83 -14.37
C THR A 107 -6.63 -16.35 -15.36
N TYR A 108 -5.71 -17.22 -14.93
CA TYR A 108 -4.52 -17.57 -15.71
C TYR A 108 -4.29 -19.07 -15.86
N ALA A 109 -4.45 -19.84 -14.77
CA ALA A 109 -3.92 -21.19 -14.68
C ALA A 109 -4.93 -22.31 -14.96
N GLU A 110 -6.19 -22.01 -15.25
CA GLU A 110 -7.27 -23.01 -15.42
C GLU A 110 -6.88 -24.21 -16.28
N SER A 111 -6.24 -23.97 -17.43
CA SER A 111 -5.86 -25.01 -18.40
C SER A 111 -4.69 -25.90 -17.97
N VAL A 112 -3.84 -25.43 -17.06
CA VAL A 112 -2.60 -26.12 -16.64
C VAL A 112 -2.65 -26.61 -15.20
N TRP A 113 -3.67 -26.18 -14.45
CA TRP A 113 -3.80 -26.47 -13.03
C TRP A 113 -4.09 -27.95 -12.80
N LYS A 114 -3.44 -28.53 -11.77
CA LYS A 114 -3.75 -29.88 -11.28
C LYS A 114 -3.90 -29.81 -9.75
N PRO A 115 -4.89 -30.51 -9.16
CA PRO A 115 -5.17 -30.44 -7.71
C PRO A 115 -3.99 -30.83 -6.82
N CYS A 116 -3.04 -31.64 -7.33
CA CYS A 116 -1.88 -32.10 -6.59
C CYS A 116 -0.69 -31.12 -6.52
N TRP A 117 -0.81 -29.90 -7.06
CA TRP A 117 0.29 -28.91 -7.17
C TRP A 117 1.07 -28.72 -5.87
N TYR A 118 0.37 -28.71 -4.73
CA TYR A 118 0.93 -28.50 -3.38
C TYR A 118 1.91 -29.59 -2.94
N ARG A 119 1.86 -30.78 -3.58
CA ARG A 119 2.78 -31.90 -3.33
C ARG A 119 4.15 -31.69 -3.98
N HIS A 120 4.24 -30.80 -4.97
CA HIS A 120 5.43 -30.54 -5.75
C HIS A 120 6.17 -29.34 -5.17
N GLN A 121 7.29 -29.59 -4.48
CA GLN A 121 8.07 -28.53 -3.81
C GLN A 121 8.52 -27.44 -4.79
N GLN A 122 8.98 -27.82 -5.99
CA GLN A 122 9.42 -26.86 -7.01
C GLN A 122 8.27 -25.95 -7.44
N VAL A 123 7.08 -26.51 -7.67
CA VAL A 123 5.88 -25.75 -8.04
C VAL A 123 5.50 -24.79 -6.91
N ARG A 124 5.47 -25.27 -5.66
CA ARG A 124 5.19 -24.43 -4.49
C ARG A 124 6.12 -23.23 -4.39
N ILE A 125 7.43 -23.44 -4.53
CA ILE A 125 8.44 -22.36 -4.45
C ILE A 125 8.22 -21.33 -5.56
N GLN A 126 8.06 -21.79 -6.81
CA GLN A 126 7.86 -20.91 -7.97
C GLN A 126 6.54 -20.13 -7.87
N LEU A 127 5.47 -20.76 -7.41
CA LEU A 127 4.19 -20.09 -7.17
C LEU A 127 4.29 -19.04 -6.05
N THR A 128 5.09 -19.30 -5.02
CA THR A 128 5.33 -18.34 -3.94
C THR A 128 6.04 -17.10 -4.46
N TRP A 129 7.07 -17.27 -5.31
CA TRP A 129 7.76 -16.16 -5.96
C TRP A 129 6.84 -15.38 -6.91
N LEU A 130 6.02 -16.10 -7.68
CA LEU A 130 5.06 -15.49 -8.60
C LEU A 130 3.98 -14.68 -7.85
N CYS A 131 3.50 -15.20 -6.73
CA CYS A 131 2.54 -14.54 -5.84
C CYS A 131 3.14 -13.27 -5.25
N ALA A 132 4.34 -13.35 -4.68
CA ALA A 132 5.06 -12.19 -4.15
C ALA A 132 5.25 -11.11 -5.21
N TYR A 133 5.67 -11.51 -6.42
CA TYR A 133 5.83 -10.57 -7.52
C TYR A 133 4.50 -9.96 -7.96
N TRP A 134 3.42 -10.74 -8.00
CA TRP A 134 2.10 -10.24 -8.38
C TRP A 134 1.66 -9.12 -7.44
N HIS A 135 1.76 -9.34 -6.12
CA HIS A 135 1.45 -8.30 -5.14
C HIS A 135 2.33 -7.06 -5.34
N TRP A 136 3.65 -7.25 -5.52
CA TRP A 136 4.59 -6.15 -5.79
C TRP A 136 4.33 -5.38 -7.10
N ALA A 137 3.82 -6.07 -8.12
CA ALA A 137 3.52 -5.50 -9.42
C ALA A 137 2.21 -4.69 -9.44
N TYR A 138 1.29 -4.99 -8.51
CA TYR A 138 -0.03 -4.39 -8.40
C TYR A 138 -0.20 -3.47 -7.16
N GLU A 139 0.89 -3.16 -6.45
CA GLU A 139 0.93 -2.09 -5.45
C GLU A 139 0.46 -0.74 -6.03
N GLN A 140 -0.18 0.09 -5.20
CA GLN A 140 -0.82 1.35 -5.62
C GLN A 140 0.12 2.33 -6.34
N HIS A 141 1.42 2.28 -6.03
CA HIS A 141 2.46 3.14 -6.61
C HIS A 141 3.45 2.39 -7.52
N ALA A 142 3.14 1.14 -7.89
CA ALA A 142 3.97 0.37 -8.79
C ALA A 142 3.97 0.98 -10.21
N PRO A 143 5.14 1.13 -10.86
CA PRO A 143 5.17 1.52 -12.26
C PRO A 143 4.52 0.43 -13.13
N PRO A 144 3.80 0.81 -14.20
CA PRO A 144 3.07 -0.14 -15.05
C PRO A 144 3.96 -1.18 -15.73
N THR A 145 5.27 -0.91 -15.80
CA THR A 145 6.27 -1.85 -16.31
C THR A 145 6.38 -3.12 -15.48
N ARG A 146 6.11 -3.09 -14.16
CA ARG A 146 6.14 -4.29 -13.32
C ARG A 146 5.02 -5.26 -13.69
N ALA A 147 3.80 -4.76 -13.84
CA ALA A 147 2.66 -5.56 -14.28
C ALA A 147 2.93 -6.14 -15.68
N ALA A 148 3.46 -5.32 -16.61
CA ALA A 148 3.84 -5.80 -17.93
C ALA A 148 4.88 -6.93 -17.88
N GLU A 149 5.91 -6.80 -17.04
CA GLU A 149 6.93 -7.83 -16.86
C GLU A 149 6.35 -9.11 -16.22
N TRP A 150 5.40 -8.99 -15.28
CA TRP A 150 4.70 -10.15 -14.73
C TRP A 150 4.02 -10.97 -15.83
N HIS A 151 3.24 -10.31 -16.70
CA HIS A 151 2.50 -10.95 -17.79
C HIS A 151 3.39 -11.52 -18.88
N VAL A 152 4.49 -10.84 -19.23
CA VAL A 152 5.32 -11.19 -20.38
C VAL A 152 6.44 -12.17 -20.03
N ARG A 153 6.95 -12.12 -18.78
CA ARG A 153 8.14 -12.87 -18.37
C ARG A 153 7.85 -13.91 -17.30
N TRP A 154 7.25 -13.50 -16.19
CA TRP A 154 7.17 -14.34 -14.99
C TRP A 154 6.06 -15.38 -15.08
N TRP A 155 4.86 -14.97 -15.47
CA TRP A 155 3.74 -15.89 -15.65
C TRP A 155 4.05 -16.98 -16.70
N PRO A 156 4.48 -16.64 -17.94
CA PRO A 156 4.79 -17.67 -18.94
C PRO A 156 5.88 -18.65 -18.50
N HIS A 157 6.87 -18.19 -17.72
CA HIS A 157 7.89 -19.07 -17.15
C HIS A 157 7.29 -20.09 -16.17
N VAL A 158 6.48 -19.62 -15.23
CA VAL A 158 5.87 -20.50 -14.21
C VAL A 158 4.83 -21.43 -14.83
N GLU A 159 4.10 -20.97 -15.85
CA GLU A 159 3.18 -21.81 -16.62
C GLU A 159 3.92 -23.00 -17.26
N GLN A 160 5.12 -22.78 -17.82
CA GLN A 160 5.94 -23.86 -18.36
C GLN A 160 6.40 -24.85 -17.27
N VAL A 161 6.76 -24.34 -16.09
CA VAL A 161 7.12 -25.18 -14.94
C VAL A 161 5.92 -26.04 -14.52
N LEU A 162 4.72 -25.46 -14.42
CA LEU A 162 3.49 -26.18 -14.12
C LEU A 162 3.22 -27.29 -15.14
N LYS A 163 3.28 -26.98 -16.45
CA LYS A 163 3.10 -27.96 -17.53
C LYS A 163 4.10 -29.11 -17.43
N LYS A 164 5.34 -28.84 -17.05
CA LYS A 164 6.41 -29.84 -16.95
C LYS A 164 6.27 -30.72 -15.70
N GLU A 165 6.17 -30.10 -14.53
CA GLU A 165 6.16 -30.79 -13.24
C GLU A 165 4.87 -31.57 -13.00
N LEU A 166 3.74 -31.08 -13.55
CA LEU A 166 2.42 -31.69 -13.37
C LEU A 166 2.03 -32.61 -14.53
N LYS A 167 2.88 -32.81 -15.54
CA LYS A 167 2.59 -33.59 -16.74
C LYS A 167 2.09 -35.02 -16.43
N GLU A 168 2.71 -35.68 -15.46
CA GLU A 168 2.41 -37.07 -15.07
C GLU A 168 1.46 -37.16 -13.87
N CYS A 169 0.79 -36.06 -13.52
CA CYS A 169 -0.05 -35.95 -12.34
C CYS A 169 -1.47 -35.49 -12.69
N GLY A 170 -2.44 -35.85 -11.85
CA GLY A 170 -3.85 -35.49 -12.03
C GLY A 170 -4.74 -36.70 -12.26
N TYR A 171 -5.80 -36.50 -13.06
CA TYR A 171 -6.80 -37.52 -13.32
C TYR A 171 -6.27 -38.59 -14.28
N PRO A 172 -6.65 -39.87 -14.09
CA PRO A 172 -6.45 -40.89 -15.10
C PRO A 172 -7.14 -40.47 -16.41
N SER A 173 -6.41 -40.47 -17.51
CA SER A 173 -6.94 -40.25 -18.86
C SER A 173 -6.39 -41.31 -19.83
N ASP A 174 -6.91 -41.35 -21.06
CA ASP A 174 -6.43 -42.28 -22.09
C ASP A 174 -4.92 -42.12 -22.35
N ASP A 175 -4.42 -40.88 -22.27
CA ASP A 175 -3.00 -40.54 -22.42
C ASP A 175 -2.17 -40.74 -21.13
N LEU A 176 -2.83 -40.86 -19.97
CA LEU A 176 -2.19 -41.03 -18.66
C LEU A 176 -2.96 -42.04 -17.79
N PRO A 177 -2.86 -43.35 -18.10
CA PRO A 177 -3.64 -44.38 -17.41
C PRO A 177 -3.23 -44.60 -15.95
N LYS A 178 -2.01 -44.18 -15.56
CA LYS A 178 -1.47 -44.31 -14.19
C LYS A 178 -0.81 -43.02 -13.73
N PRO A 179 -1.58 -42.03 -13.23
CA PRO A 179 -1.00 -40.80 -12.69
C PRO A 179 -0.23 -41.07 -11.40
N ARG A 180 0.84 -40.29 -11.13
CA ARG A 180 1.62 -40.39 -9.88
C ARG A 180 0.80 -40.07 -8.64
N HIS A 181 -0.14 -39.15 -8.78
CA HIS A 181 -1.05 -38.70 -7.73
C HIS A 181 -2.48 -38.78 -8.28
N PRO A 182 -3.14 -39.97 -8.22
CA PRO A 182 -4.51 -40.10 -8.67
C PRO A 182 -5.41 -39.21 -7.80
N VAL A 183 -6.03 -38.22 -8.44
CA VAL A 183 -7.14 -37.48 -7.83
C VAL A 183 -8.40 -38.32 -8.10
N PRO A 184 -9.23 -38.62 -7.08
CA PRO A 184 -10.49 -39.32 -7.29
C PRO A 184 -11.32 -38.54 -8.31
N VAL A 185 -11.72 -39.19 -9.41
CA VAL A 185 -12.69 -38.60 -10.34
C VAL A 185 -14.05 -38.72 -9.66
N PRO A 186 -14.81 -37.63 -9.46
CA PRO A 186 -16.19 -37.74 -9.01
C PRO A 186 -16.95 -38.59 -10.01
N VAL A 187 -17.51 -39.73 -9.57
CA VAL A 187 -18.36 -40.55 -10.42
C VAL A 187 -19.63 -39.74 -10.66
N ALA A 188 -19.80 -39.22 -11.88
CA ALA A 188 -21.00 -38.49 -12.25
C ALA A 188 -22.20 -39.45 -12.17
N ASP A 189 -23.15 -39.15 -11.28
CA ASP A 189 -24.46 -39.77 -11.29
C ASP A 189 -25.22 -39.25 -12.53
N PRO A 190 -25.64 -40.11 -13.49
CA PRO A 190 -26.25 -39.67 -14.74
C PRO A 190 -27.59 -38.93 -14.58
N ALA A 191 -28.15 -38.85 -13.36
CA ALA A 191 -29.41 -38.18 -13.07
C ALA A 191 -29.29 -36.75 -12.48
N ALA A 192 -28.08 -36.28 -12.13
CA ALA A 192 -27.88 -34.95 -11.58
C ALA A 192 -27.60 -33.90 -12.69
N PRO A 193 -28.23 -32.70 -12.66
CA PRO A 193 -27.91 -31.65 -13.63
C PRO A 193 -26.43 -31.25 -13.50
N PRO A 194 -25.74 -30.94 -14.61
CA PRO A 194 -24.31 -30.67 -14.59
C PRO A 194 -24.02 -29.39 -13.80
N ALA A 195 -23.45 -29.54 -12.61
CA ALA A 195 -22.77 -28.44 -11.96
C ALA A 195 -21.43 -28.20 -12.69
N PRO A 196 -21.11 -26.95 -13.09
CA PRO A 196 -19.86 -26.64 -13.75
C PRO A 196 -18.77 -26.51 -12.67
N PHE A 197 -18.32 -27.62 -12.11
CA PHE A 197 -17.30 -27.70 -11.06
C PHE A 197 -17.69 -27.00 -9.73
N GLY A 198 -17.66 -27.75 -8.63
CA GLY A 198 -17.81 -27.20 -7.28
C GLY A 198 -16.45 -26.90 -6.64
N ILE A 199 -16.42 -25.95 -5.69
CA ILE A 199 -15.23 -25.65 -4.86
C ILE A 199 -14.71 -26.93 -4.17
N ASP A 200 -15.61 -27.85 -3.83
CA ASP A 200 -15.31 -29.12 -3.17
C ASP A 200 -14.57 -30.13 -4.08
N ASP A 201 -14.63 -29.97 -5.40
CA ASP A 201 -13.88 -30.81 -6.36
C ASP A 201 -12.37 -30.49 -6.36
N PHE A 202 -11.98 -29.36 -5.77
CA PHE A 202 -10.60 -28.90 -5.66
C PHE A 202 -9.94 -29.23 -4.31
N VAL A 203 -10.70 -29.81 -3.36
CA VAL A 203 -10.18 -30.19 -2.05
C VAL A 203 -9.74 -31.64 -2.11
N ASP A 204 -8.49 -31.88 -2.52
CA ASP A 204 -7.84 -33.13 -2.09
C ASP A 204 -7.89 -33.13 -0.57
N HIS A 205 -8.64 -34.05 0.04
CA HIS A 205 -8.77 -34.13 1.50
C HIS A 205 -7.41 -34.26 2.21
N ARG A 206 -6.36 -34.67 1.49
CA ARG A 206 -4.99 -34.74 1.97
C ARG A 206 -4.22 -33.43 1.89
N PHE A 207 -4.80 -32.37 1.34
CA PHE A 207 -4.20 -31.03 1.28
C PHE A 207 -3.88 -30.54 2.68
N PHE A 208 -4.89 -30.42 3.55
CA PHE A 208 -4.72 -29.97 4.92
C PHE A 208 -3.79 -30.88 5.72
N GLU A 209 -3.92 -32.21 5.58
CA GLU A 209 -2.99 -33.16 6.22
C GLU A 209 -1.53 -32.94 5.78
N ARG A 210 -1.31 -32.63 4.51
CA ARG A 210 0.04 -32.38 3.97
C ARG A 210 0.58 -31.04 4.44
N VAL A 211 -0.26 -30.00 4.51
CA VAL A 211 0.10 -28.68 5.04
C VAL A 211 0.51 -28.81 6.51
N GLU A 212 -0.31 -29.44 7.34
CA GLU A 212 0.02 -29.66 8.76
C GLU A 212 1.31 -30.48 8.93
N LYS A 213 1.53 -31.48 8.08
CA LYS A 213 2.79 -32.26 8.09
C LYS A 213 4.01 -31.44 7.66
N ASP A 214 3.85 -30.48 6.74
CA ASP A 214 4.92 -29.57 6.33
C ASP A 214 5.24 -28.57 7.46
N ILE A 215 4.21 -28.03 8.11
CA ILE A 215 4.32 -27.14 9.27
C ILE A 215 5.01 -27.85 10.43
N ALA A 216 4.54 -29.04 10.83
CA ALA A 216 5.07 -29.77 11.99
C ALA A 216 6.55 -30.19 11.86
N ARG A 217 7.14 -30.13 10.66
CA ARG A 217 8.57 -30.40 10.43
C ARG A 217 9.48 -29.21 10.74
N ARG A 218 8.89 -28.03 10.94
CA ARG A 218 9.60 -26.76 11.09
C ARG A 218 9.87 -26.46 12.56
N PRO A 219 10.89 -25.62 12.86
CA PRO A 219 11.16 -25.19 14.22
C PRO A 219 9.94 -24.47 14.80
N GLU A 220 9.66 -24.74 16.08
CA GLU A 220 8.65 -24.02 16.86
C GLU A 220 9.02 -22.53 16.93
N PRO A 221 8.03 -21.62 16.99
CA PRO A 221 8.31 -20.21 17.19
C PRO A 221 9.08 -20.02 18.50
N GLU A 222 10.14 -19.21 18.48
CA GLU A 222 10.78 -18.78 19.72
C GLU A 222 9.71 -18.03 20.54
N LYS A 223 9.39 -18.57 21.73
CA LYS A 223 8.58 -17.82 22.69
C LYS A 223 9.33 -16.52 22.94
N LYS A 224 8.75 -15.38 22.54
CA LYS A 224 9.17 -14.09 23.04
C LYS A 224 9.04 -14.17 24.57
N ASP A 225 10.15 -14.41 25.25
CA ASP A 225 10.22 -14.18 26.68
C ASP A 225 9.83 -12.70 26.86
N ASP A 226 8.72 -12.46 27.55
CA ASP A 226 8.30 -11.16 28.05
C ASP A 226 9.37 -10.64 29.02
N ALA A 227 10.49 -10.17 28.48
CA ALA A 227 11.52 -9.45 29.19
C ALA A 227 11.23 -7.94 29.11
N THR A 228 10.07 -7.54 29.63
CA THR A 228 9.82 -6.17 30.10
C THR A 228 8.90 -6.23 31.31
N ALA A 229 9.46 -6.64 32.45
CA ALA A 229 8.95 -6.29 33.76
C ALA A 229 10.10 -6.37 34.78
N GLU A 230 10.91 -5.31 34.85
CA GLU A 230 11.42 -4.70 36.09
C GLU A 230 12.07 -3.34 35.82
#